data_AF-A0A9X3SB15-F1
#
_entry.id   AF-A0A9X3SB15-F1
#
_cell.length_a   1.000
_cell.length_b   1.000
_cell.length_c   1.000
_cell.angle_alpha   90.00
_cell.angle_beta   90.00
_cell.angle_gamma   90.00
#
_symmetry.space_group_name_H-M   'P 1'
#
loop_
_entity.id
_entity.type
_entity.pdbx_description
1 polymer ?
#
loop_
_entity_poly.entity_id
_entity_poly.type
_entity_poly.pdbx_seq_one_letter_code
_entity_poly.pdbx_strand_id
1 'polypeptide(L)'
;MPRLLLAVLIMLVVPASAQARACLVTGPEERAEQTLRDEIRVRDAHGFRQDRAYVAKLIAAGPPSRRHGIRVTKAEDRYLDLRNRLGVGAKVGRYMRARPEINAFWEVKDDWPRGPYMAVFVAGDPAAHRAAILRRASYPRHTRVVRVRYSYDAKDRIQKRIQDDDKALARAGFEVVGSDTDWGLDRIDVEVITKRKDAVRYFARRYGSVVRARPRTSKTFERCTTASGYEIAPDGMSVTVSWTDAPEKPVRVELTERGDRVAIGIVSAFSVYPGFGDSGGKAVVRLSAPLGDRPVIDAANGVRLVQTGPSPGAPPCPVRPVRTPLESLIRERAEQGMNADPAFVQTLIDAEQRYTPEEQRWRDEVQKVDFDRDVHDYVFGGRVYPDWGGTTLVARYPEPPYLIVRFIRRFAFHVRELEKLTDAPIRFERSTVPRDWFDALAQYIGDDARAGDGYLEDFYVTQAEQGESEQVVHVYVITRRTQAEADAYFKGRYGGIVRVHIIGDRVECRGGYSTR
;
A
#
# COMPACT_ATOMS: atom_id res chain seq x y z
N MET A 1 -50.12 -70.42 14.08
CA MET A 1 -49.56 -69.13 14.54
C MET A 1 -48.04 -69.26 14.62
N PRO A 2 -47.29 -68.51 13.79
CA PRO A 2 -46.05 -67.90 14.26
C PRO A 2 -45.96 -66.41 13.86
N ARG A 3 -45.42 -65.59 14.77
CA ARG A 3 -45.21 -64.14 14.62
C ARG A 3 -43.87 -63.88 13.92
N LEU A 4 -43.90 -63.08 12.85
CA LEU A 4 -42.72 -62.47 12.24
C LEU A 4 -42.39 -61.17 12.98
N LEU A 5 -41.14 -61.04 13.44
CA LEU A 5 -40.61 -59.85 14.10
C LEU A 5 -39.75 -59.09 13.08
N LEU A 6 -40.21 -57.91 12.67
CA LEU A 6 -39.52 -57.01 11.74
C LEU A 6 -38.61 -56.09 12.55
N ALA A 7 -37.30 -56.26 12.41
CA ALA A 7 -36.31 -55.36 13.00
C ALA A 7 -36.08 -54.16 12.07
N VAL A 8 -36.45 -52.96 12.54
CA VAL A 8 -36.21 -51.68 11.85
C VAL A 8 -34.80 -51.20 12.21
N LEU A 9 -33.93 -51.09 11.19
CA LEU A 9 -32.57 -50.57 11.29
C LEU A 9 -32.62 -49.03 11.23
N ILE A 10 -32.43 -48.35 12.34
CA ILE A 10 -32.29 -46.88 12.41
C ILE A 10 -30.84 -46.54 12.05
N MET A 11 -30.61 -45.99 10.86
CA MET A 11 -29.31 -45.39 10.50
C MET A 11 -29.17 -44.02 11.19
N LEU A 12 -28.24 -43.93 12.15
CA LEU A 12 -27.78 -42.67 12.73
C LEU A 12 -26.92 -41.93 11.70
N VAL A 13 -27.51 -40.94 11.03
CA VAL A 13 -26.77 -39.95 10.23
C VAL A 13 -26.06 -39.02 11.21
N VAL A 14 -24.73 -39.17 11.32
CA VAL A 14 -23.90 -38.21 12.04
C VAL A 14 -23.91 -36.90 11.24
N PRO A 15 -24.33 -35.75 11.82
CA PRO A 15 -24.32 -34.48 11.10
C PRO A 15 -22.89 -34.18 10.66
N ALA A 16 -22.72 -33.92 9.36
CA ALA A 16 -21.47 -33.44 8.79
C ALA A 16 -20.98 -32.28 9.66
N SER A 17 -19.78 -32.44 10.23
CA SER A 17 -19.11 -31.43 11.04
C SER A 17 -19.24 -30.07 10.35
N ALA A 18 -19.97 -29.15 10.98
CA ALA A 18 -20.09 -27.78 10.53
C ALA A 18 -18.67 -27.20 10.45
N GLN A 19 -18.12 -27.15 9.23
CA GLN A 19 -16.82 -26.51 9.01
C GLN A 19 -16.95 -25.07 9.50
N ALA A 20 -16.05 -24.67 10.38
CA ALA A 20 -16.01 -23.31 10.88
C ALA A 20 -15.93 -22.35 9.69
N ARG A 21 -16.86 -21.39 9.61
CA ARG A 21 -16.85 -20.34 8.58
C ARG A 21 -15.51 -19.61 8.63
N ALA A 22 -14.82 -19.52 7.51
CA ALA A 22 -13.57 -18.77 7.41
C ALA A 22 -13.83 -17.26 7.24
N CYS A 23 -14.99 -16.90 6.71
CA CYS A 23 -15.46 -15.53 6.55
C CYS A 23 -16.58 -15.25 7.55
N LEU A 24 -16.21 -14.79 8.74
CA LEU A 24 -17.18 -14.29 9.71
C LEU A 24 -17.39 -12.80 9.47
N VAL A 25 -18.65 -12.44 9.16
CA VAL A 25 -19.06 -11.04 9.11
C VAL A 25 -18.95 -10.50 10.53
N THR A 26 -17.88 -9.78 10.79
CA THR A 26 -17.66 -9.16 12.10
C THR A 26 -18.78 -8.16 12.36
N GLY A 27 -19.50 -8.38 13.46
CA GLY A 27 -20.52 -7.44 13.93
C GLY A 27 -19.90 -6.09 14.32
N PRO A 28 -20.69 -5.01 14.46
CA PRO A 28 -20.17 -3.71 14.87
C PRO A 28 -19.34 -3.76 16.16
N GLU A 29 -19.77 -4.56 17.14
CA GLU A 29 -19.04 -4.79 18.40
C GLU A 29 -17.69 -5.48 18.18
N GLU A 30 -17.65 -6.49 17.30
CA GLU A 30 -16.41 -7.21 16.98
C GLU A 30 -15.46 -6.35 16.15
N ARG A 31 -15.96 -5.46 15.28
CA ARG A 31 -15.12 -4.46 14.59
C ARG A 31 -14.55 -3.44 15.56
N ALA A 32 -15.37 -2.94 16.49
CA ALA A 32 -14.90 -2.05 17.54
C ALA A 32 -13.82 -2.72 18.40
N GLU A 33 -14.03 -3.99 18.74
CA GLU A 33 -13.06 -4.83 19.43
C GLU A 33 -11.77 -5.03 18.62
N GLN A 34 -11.89 -5.30 17.32
CA GLN A 34 -10.74 -5.46 16.43
C GLN A 34 -9.95 -4.15 16.32
N THR A 35 -10.65 -3.02 16.15
CA THR A 35 -10.05 -1.68 16.11
C THR A 35 -9.29 -1.39 17.41
N LEU A 36 -9.90 -1.73 18.54
CA LEU A 36 -9.27 -1.60 19.85
C LEU A 36 -8.00 -2.47 19.96
N ARG A 37 -8.05 -3.74 19.50
CA ARG A 37 -6.88 -4.63 19.47
C ARG A 37 -5.78 -4.11 18.55
N ASP A 38 -6.15 -3.55 17.41
CA ASP A 38 -5.22 -3.00 16.43
C ASP A 38 -4.51 -1.77 16.99
N GLU A 39 -5.25 -0.83 17.60
CA GLU A 39 -4.68 0.33 18.29
C GLU A 39 -3.80 -0.10 19.47
N ILE A 40 -4.21 -1.09 20.28
CA ILE A 40 -3.36 -1.63 21.35
C ILE A 40 -2.04 -2.16 20.78
N ARG A 41 -2.09 -2.96 19.71
CA ARG A 41 -0.91 -3.55 19.06
C ARG A 41 0.02 -2.49 18.48
N VAL A 42 -0.50 -1.46 17.81
CA VAL A 42 0.35 -0.39 17.28
C VAL A 42 0.95 0.45 18.40
N ARG A 43 0.18 0.74 19.46
CA ARG A 43 0.69 1.47 20.63
C ARG A 43 1.77 0.69 21.37
N ASP A 44 1.63 -0.64 21.48
CA ASP A 44 2.64 -1.53 22.04
C ASP A 44 3.96 -1.46 21.25
N ALA A 45 3.89 -1.42 19.92
CA ALA A 45 5.07 -1.30 19.06
C ALA A 45 5.91 -0.03 19.32
N HIS A 46 5.28 1.04 19.83
CA HIS A 46 5.95 2.28 20.23
C HIS A 46 6.27 2.37 21.73
N GLY A 47 5.87 1.36 22.52
CA GLY A 47 5.99 1.37 23.98
C GLY A 47 5.04 2.36 24.68
N PHE A 48 3.99 2.82 23.98
CA PHE A 48 2.99 3.69 24.56
C PHE A 48 2.03 2.93 25.47
N ARG A 49 1.34 3.64 26.37
CA ARG A 49 0.32 3.06 27.24
C ARG A 49 -0.78 2.43 26.38
N GLN A 50 -1.03 1.14 26.57
CA GLN A 50 -1.84 0.29 25.70
C GLN A 50 -2.88 -0.53 26.47
N ASP A 51 -3.19 -0.18 27.73
CA ASP A 51 -4.28 -0.85 28.42
C ASP A 51 -5.63 -0.56 27.76
N ARG A 52 -6.48 -1.58 27.74
CA ARG A 52 -7.75 -1.58 27.03
C ARG A 52 -8.64 -0.39 27.38
N ALA A 53 -8.76 -0.06 28.66
CA ALA A 53 -9.62 1.02 29.13
C ALA A 53 -9.11 2.40 28.64
N TYR A 54 -7.80 2.60 28.69
CA TYR A 54 -7.16 3.80 28.19
C TYR A 54 -7.30 3.96 26.67
N VAL A 55 -7.05 2.89 25.90
CA VAL A 55 -7.18 2.94 24.43
C VAL A 55 -8.64 3.14 24.01
N ALA A 56 -9.60 2.49 24.67
CA ALA A 56 -11.02 2.73 24.42
C ALA A 56 -11.41 4.20 24.69
N LYS A 57 -10.88 4.81 25.76
CA LYS A 57 -11.08 6.24 26.04
C LYS A 57 -10.47 7.13 24.95
N LEU A 58 -9.29 6.79 24.43
CA LEU A 58 -8.70 7.52 23.30
C LEU A 58 -9.56 7.39 22.04
N ILE A 59 -10.07 6.19 21.74
CA ILE A 59 -10.97 5.95 20.60
C ILE A 59 -12.23 6.80 20.69
N ALA A 60 -12.84 6.87 21.88
CA ALA A 60 -14.00 7.71 22.13
C ALA A 60 -13.71 9.22 22.06
N ALA A 61 -12.45 9.64 22.29
CA ALA A 61 -12.07 11.06 22.31
C ALA A 61 -11.95 11.70 20.93
N GLY A 62 -11.93 10.91 19.85
CA GLY A 62 -11.90 11.44 18.49
C GLY A 62 -11.16 10.55 17.49
N PRO A 63 -10.97 11.05 16.25
CA PRO A 63 -10.24 10.33 15.21
C PRO A 63 -8.73 10.19 15.55
N PRO A 64 -8.02 9.25 14.91
CA PRO A 64 -6.56 9.13 15.04
C PRO A 64 -5.83 10.38 14.56
N SER A 65 -4.57 10.55 15.01
CA SER A 65 -3.69 11.58 14.45
C SER A 65 -3.51 11.33 12.97
N ARG A 66 -3.85 12.34 12.17
CA ARG A 66 -3.75 12.30 10.70
C ARG A 66 -2.34 12.00 10.20
N ARG A 67 -1.31 12.38 10.98
CA ARG A 67 0.10 12.18 10.61
C ARG A 67 0.59 10.75 10.86
N HIS A 68 0.06 10.09 11.90
CA HIS A 68 0.63 8.83 12.40
C HIS A 68 -0.34 7.65 12.31
N GLY A 69 -1.60 7.87 11.91
CA GLY A 69 -2.60 6.82 11.73
C GLY A 69 -3.10 6.19 13.04
N ILE A 70 -2.67 6.71 14.20
CA ILE A 70 -3.06 6.23 15.53
C ILE A 70 -3.49 7.37 16.44
N ARG A 71 -4.32 7.07 17.44
CA ARG A 71 -4.75 8.06 18.43
C ARG A 71 -3.65 8.28 19.45
N VAL A 72 -3.17 9.52 19.54
CA VAL A 72 -2.02 9.90 20.37
C VAL A 72 -2.31 11.13 21.22
N THR A 73 -1.68 11.20 22.39
CA THR A 73 -1.64 12.44 23.19
C THR A 73 -0.68 13.46 22.57
N LYS A 74 -0.76 14.74 22.98
CA LYS A 74 0.21 15.77 22.54
C LYS A 74 1.68 15.41 22.81
N ALA A 75 1.95 14.62 23.85
CA ALA A 75 3.31 14.19 24.18
C ALA A 75 3.79 13.05 23.27
N GLU A 76 2.91 12.09 23.00
CA GLU A 76 3.14 10.99 22.05
C GLU A 76 3.30 11.53 20.62
N ASP A 77 2.50 12.52 20.22
CA ASP A 77 2.60 13.17 18.91
C ASP A 77 3.96 13.86 18.70
N ARG A 78 4.43 14.64 19.70
CA ARG A 78 5.79 15.22 19.67
C ARG A 78 6.89 14.15 19.61
N TYR A 79 6.67 13.01 20.23
CA TYR A 79 7.60 11.90 20.21
C TYR A 79 7.67 11.26 18.82
N LEU A 80 6.53 10.98 18.19
CA LEU A 80 6.46 10.43 16.84
C LEU A 80 7.01 11.43 15.81
N ASP A 81 6.80 12.73 16.01
CA ASP A 81 7.42 13.77 15.19
C ASP A 81 8.95 13.79 15.29
N LEU A 82 9.50 13.55 16.49
CA LEU A 82 10.94 13.36 16.62
C LEU A 82 11.37 12.06 15.93
N ARG A 83 10.66 10.95 16.16
CA ARG A 83 10.93 9.64 15.55
C ARG A 83 11.04 9.73 14.03
N ASN A 84 10.07 10.36 13.37
CA ASN A 84 10.01 10.47 11.92
C ASN A 84 11.09 11.41 11.34
N ARG A 85 11.65 12.32 12.15
CA ARG A 85 12.78 13.17 11.74
C ARG A 85 14.13 12.50 11.92
N LEU A 86 14.24 11.45 12.74
CA LEU A 86 15.52 10.78 12.98
C LEU A 86 15.98 10.04 11.73
N GLY A 87 17.00 10.60 11.08
CA GLY A 87 17.74 9.96 10.00
C GLY A 87 19.19 9.73 10.38
N VAL A 88 19.81 8.69 9.82
CA VAL A 88 21.24 8.39 10.04
C VAL A 88 22.14 9.47 9.42
N GLY A 89 21.68 10.08 8.33
CA GLY A 89 22.38 11.11 7.57
C GLY A 89 23.36 10.55 6.54
N ALA A 90 23.50 11.24 5.40
CA ALA A 90 24.30 10.78 4.26
C ALA A 90 25.78 10.51 4.60
N LYS A 91 26.36 11.27 5.55
CA LYS A 91 27.75 11.10 5.98
C LYS A 91 27.98 9.78 6.72
N VAL A 92 27.03 9.33 7.54
CA VAL A 92 27.12 8.01 8.18
C VAL A 92 26.90 6.92 7.15
N GLY A 93 25.90 7.07 6.27
CA GLY A 93 25.66 6.11 5.18
C GLY A 93 26.90 5.89 4.30
N ARG A 94 27.62 6.95 3.93
CA ARG A 94 28.93 6.84 3.22
C ARG A 94 30.00 6.15 4.06
N TYR A 95 30.10 6.50 5.34
CA TYR A 95 31.07 5.89 6.25
C TYR A 95 30.88 4.37 6.39
N MET A 96 29.62 3.93 6.49
CA MET A 96 29.23 2.52 6.60
C MET A 96 29.44 1.77 5.28
N ARG A 97 29.05 2.36 4.13
CA ARG A 97 29.29 1.74 2.81
C ARG A 97 30.77 1.51 2.50
N ALA A 98 31.64 2.41 2.95
CA ALA A 98 33.09 2.25 2.80
C ALA A 98 33.69 1.17 3.72
N ARG A 99 32.89 0.54 4.59
CA ARG A 99 33.29 -0.49 5.58
C ARG A 99 32.28 -1.64 5.61
N PRO A 100 32.15 -2.40 4.52
CA PRO A 100 31.18 -3.50 4.43
C PRO A 100 31.31 -4.55 5.55
N GLU A 101 32.51 -4.73 6.09
CA GLU A 101 32.82 -5.68 7.16
C GLU A 101 32.13 -5.36 8.50
N ILE A 102 31.84 -4.09 8.77
CA ILE A 102 31.10 -3.66 9.97
C ILE A 102 29.67 -3.22 9.66
N ASN A 103 29.35 -2.96 8.39
CA ASN A 103 28.07 -2.41 7.99
C ASN A 103 26.96 -3.45 8.16
N ALA A 104 26.05 -3.25 9.12
CA ALA A 104 24.87 -4.09 9.28
C ALA A 104 23.61 -3.38 8.76
N PHE A 105 23.08 -2.43 9.52
CA PHE A 105 21.90 -1.63 9.16
C PHE A 105 21.75 -0.49 10.17
N TRP A 106 20.76 0.36 9.96
CA TRP A 106 20.33 1.36 10.94
C TRP A 106 18.81 1.42 10.98
N GLU A 107 18.26 1.72 12.15
CA GLU A 107 16.82 1.88 12.30
C GLU A 107 16.51 2.87 13.42
N VAL A 108 15.31 3.45 13.40
CA VAL A 108 14.81 4.24 14.52
C VAL A 108 14.23 3.28 15.55
N LYS A 109 14.80 3.28 16.76
CA LYS A 109 14.28 2.52 17.90
C LYS A 109 13.40 3.40 18.78
N ASP A 110 12.30 2.82 19.21
CA ASP A 110 11.41 3.42 20.18
C ASP A 110 11.91 3.18 21.62
N ASP A 111 11.92 4.23 22.45
CA ASP A 111 12.38 4.24 23.86
C ASP A 111 11.50 5.21 24.66
N TRP A 112 10.18 5.11 24.46
CA TRP A 112 9.20 5.90 25.22
C TRP A 112 9.31 5.62 26.72
N PRO A 113 9.29 6.64 27.61
CA PRO A 113 9.12 8.06 27.33
C PRO A 113 10.43 8.86 27.14
N ARG A 114 11.60 8.21 27.13
CA ARG A 114 12.93 8.86 27.05
C ARG A 114 13.24 9.50 25.69
N GLY A 115 12.46 9.16 24.67
CA GLY A 115 12.59 9.70 23.31
C GLY A 115 13.20 8.67 22.36
N PRO A 116 12.80 8.67 21.07
CA PRO A 116 13.31 7.71 20.11
C PRO A 116 14.79 8.01 19.82
N TYR A 117 15.50 7.02 19.29
CA TYR A 117 16.90 7.16 18.90
C TYR A 117 17.20 6.40 17.60
N MET A 118 18.14 6.92 16.82
CA MET A 118 18.72 6.25 15.66
C MET A 118 19.74 5.23 16.16
N ALA A 119 19.46 3.94 15.98
CA ALA A 119 20.38 2.87 16.26
C ALA A 119 21.19 2.56 14.99
N VAL A 120 22.51 2.75 15.05
CA VAL A 120 23.43 2.33 13.99
C VAL A 120 24.07 1.01 14.42
N PHE A 121 23.67 -0.07 13.77
CA PHE A 121 24.15 -1.40 14.09
C PHE A 121 25.45 -1.68 13.36
N VAL A 122 26.46 -2.06 14.14
CA VAL A 122 27.80 -2.36 13.63
C VAL A 122 28.24 -3.75 14.08
N ALA A 123 28.81 -4.51 13.16
CA ALA A 123 29.50 -5.75 13.51
C ALA A 123 30.90 -5.44 14.06
N GLY A 124 31.46 -6.35 14.86
CA GLY A 124 32.79 -6.19 15.44
C GLY A 124 32.79 -5.32 16.71
N ASP A 125 33.72 -4.36 16.78
CA ASP A 125 33.89 -3.49 17.95
C ASP A 125 33.18 -2.13 17.75
N PRO A 126 32.01 -1.89 18.40
CA PRO A 126 31.31 -0.63 18.29
C PRO A 126 32.09 0.56 18.87
N ALA A 127 32.99 0.33 19.85
CA ALA A 127 33.73 1.40 20.51
C ALA A 127 34.68 2.10 19.53
N ALA A 128 35.36 1.32 18.68
CA ALA A 128 36.25 1.82 17.63
C ALA A 128 35.54 2.77 16.63
N HIS A 129 34.25 2.54 16.35
CA HIS A 129 33.50 3.30 15.33
C HIS A 129 32.62 4.40 15.91
N ARG A 130 32.32 4.36 17.21
CA ARG A 130 31.35 5.25 17.87
C ARG A 130 31.63 6.73 17.62
N ALA A 131 32.84 7.20 17.90
CA ALA A 131 33.19 8.61 17.75
C ALA A 131 33.10 9.08 16.29
N ALA A 132 33.46 8.23 15.34
CA ALA A 132 33.40 8.53 13.92
C ALA A 132 31.96 8.63 13.41
N ILE A 133 31.08 7.73 13.87
CA ILE A 133 29.66 7.71 13.53
C ILE A 133 28.96 8.93 14.14
N LEU A 134 29.13 9.18 15.44
CA LEU A 134 28.45 10.30 16.12
C LEU A 134 28.82 11.66 15.51
N ARG A 135 30.08 11.86 15.09
CA ARG A 135 30.52 13.10 14.42
C ARG A 135 29.86 13.32 13.06
N ARG A 136 29.42 12.24 12.41
CA ARG A 136 28.84 12.25 11.06
C ARG A 136 27.31 12.21 11.08
N ALA A 137 26.71 11.78 12.18
CA ALA A 137 25.26 11.65 12.31
C ALA A 137 24.55 12.99 12.18
N SER A 138 23.36 12.98 11.56
CA SER A 138 22.49 14.16 11.52
C SER A 138 22.00 14.55 12.92
N TYR A 139 21.82 13.56 13.81
CA TYR A 139 21.34 13.74 15.18
C TYR A 139 22.27 13.06 16.20
N PRO A 140 23.47 13.61 16.47
CA PRO A 140 24.46 12.95 17.32
C PRO A 140 23.96 12.62 18.73
N ARG A 141 23.13 13.49 19.31
CA ARG A 141 22.54 13.29 20.66
C ARG A 141 21.48 12.19 20.69
N HIS A 142 20.88 11.85 19.55
CA HIS A 142 19.87 10.80 19.41
C HIS A 142 20.42 9.60 18.65
N THR A 143 21.74 9.48 18.47
CA THR A 143 22.35 8.35 17.77
C THR A 143 23.02 7.43 18.77
N ARG A 144 22.72 6.13 18.70
CA ARG A 144 23.40 5.09 19.48
C ARG A 144 24.07 4.13 18.51
N VAL A 145 25.30 3.72 18.83
CA VAL A 145 26.00 2.68 18.09
C VAL A 145 25.81 1.38 18.84
N VAL A 146 25.21 0.40 18.18
CA VAL A 146 24.79 -0.87 18.78
C VAL A 146 25.58 -2.00 18.14
N ARG A 147 26.11 -2.90 18.95
CA ARG A 147 26.81 -4.08 18.45
C ARG A 147 25.82 -5.10 17.93
N VAL A 148 26.10 -5.66 16.76
CA VAL A 148 25.49 -6.89 16.26
C VAL A 148 26.57 -7.93 15.99
N ARG A 149 26.15 -9.18 15.85
CA ARG A 149 27.06 -10.28 15.57
C ARG A 149 27.43 -10.35 14.10
N TYR A 150 26.51 -10.00 13.19
CA TYR A 150 26.71 -10.14 11.76
C TYR A 150 26.55 -8.82 11.01
N SER A 151 27.47 -8.58 10.05
CA SER A 151 27.31 -7.52 9.06
C SER A 151 26.27 -7.93 8.01
N TYR A 152 25.82 -6.95 7.21
CA TYR A 152 24.94 -7.17 6.08
C TYR A 152 25.54 -8.19 5.11
N ASP A 153 26.78 -7.98 4.69
CA ASP A 153 27.52 -8.88 3.79
C ASP A 153 27.65 -10.30 4.35
N ALA A 154 27.82 -10.44 5.67
CA ALA A 154 27.85 -11.76 6.29
C ALA A 154 26.49 -12.46 6.22
N LYS A 155 25.39 -11.73 6.44
CA LYS A 155 24.03 -12.26 6.31
C LYS A 155 23.71 -12.59 4.84
N ASP A 156 24.04 -11.70 3.91
CA ASP A 156 23.84 -11.88 2.47
C ASP A 156 24.56 -13.13 1.95
N ARG A 157 25.80 -13.38 2.37
CA ARG A 157 26.52 -14.63 2.01
C ARG A 157 25.81 -15.88 2.50
N ILE A 158 25.26 -15.87 3.72
CA ILE A 158 24.52 -17.01 4.26
C ILE A 158 23.19 -17.20 3.51
N GLN A 159 22.50 -16.11 3.20
CA GLN A 159 21.27 -16.13 2.41
C GLN A 159 21.51 -16.70 1.01
N LYS A 160 22.53 -16.22 0.29
CA LYS A 160 22.96 -16.78 -1.00
C LYS A 160 23.27 -18.27 -0.90
N ARG A 161 24.00 -18.68 0.14
CA ARG A 161 24.27 -20.10 0.38
C ARG A 161 23.00 -20.92 0.61
N ILE A 162 22.00 -20.40 1.31
CA ILE A 162 20.70 -21.08 1.48
C ILE A 162 20.00 -21.23 0.13
N GLN A 163 20.04 -20.20 -0.72
CA GLN A 163 19.47 -20.22 -2.07
C GLN A 163 20.20 -21.22 -2.98
N ASP A 164 21.54 -21.23 -2.97
CA ASP A 164 22.37 -22.15 -3.74
C ASP A 164 22.15 -23.62 -3.30
N ASP A 165 21.83 -23.84 -2.02
CA ASP A 165 21.54 -25.14 -1.43
C ASP A 165 20.12 -25.67 -1.74
N ASP A 166 19.29 -24.98 -2.53
CA ASP A 166 17.88 -25.33 -2.75
C ASP A 166 17.67 -26.83 -3.07
N LYS A 167 18.41 -27.37 -4.05
CA LYS A 167 18.35 -28.81 -4.41
C LYS A 167 18.76 -29.73 -3.26
N ALA A 168 19.75 -29.34 -2.45
CA ALA A 168 20.19 -30.11 -1.30
C ALA A 168 19.17 -30.07 -0.16
N LEU A 169 18.52 -28.93 0.05
CA LEU A 169 17.44 -28.75 1.02
C LEU A 169 16.19 -29.55 0.62
N ALA A 170 15.82 -29.53 -0.66
CA ALA A 170 14.73 -30.32 -1.21
C ALA A 170 14.95 -31.83 -0.96
N ARG A 171 16.15 -32.34 -1.25
CA ARG A 171 16.54 -33.73 -0.95
C ARG A 171 16.50 -34.04 0.55
N ALA A 172 16.76 -33.06 1.42
CA ALA A 172 16.66 -33.19 2.86
C ALA A 172 15.22 -33.06 3.40
N GLY A 173 14.22 -32.87 2.53
CA GLY A 173 12.81 -32.77 2.88
C GLY A 173 12.37 -31.36 3.30
N PHE A 174 13.07 -30.32 2.83
CA PHE A 174 12.74 -28.92 3.06
C PHE A 174 12.58 -28.19 1.73
N GLU A 175 11.49 -27.47 1.57
CA GLU A 175 11.29 -26.55 0.45
C GLU A 175 11.33 -25.13 0.98
N VAL A 176 12.32 -24.34 0.54
CA VAL A 176 12.48 -22.95 1.01
C VAL A 176 11.54 -22.07 0.22
N VAL A 177 10.68 -21.36 0.94
CA VAL A 177 9.66 -20.48 0.37
C VAL A 177 10.15 -19.03 0.32
N GLY A 178 10.93 -18.65 1.33
CA GLY A 178 11.50 -17.33 1.45
C GLY A 178 12.60 -17.33 2.49
N SER A 179 13.57 -16.45 2.30
CA SER A 179 14.61 -16.16 3.27
C SER A 179 14.72 -14.65 3.34
N ASP A 180 14.42 -14.07 4.50
CA ASP A 180 14.44 -12.64 4.71
C ASP A 180 15.50 -12.27 5.75
N THR A 181 16.24 -11.21 5.45
CA THR A 181 17.11 -10.53 6.38
C THR A 181 16.33 -9.36 6.97
N ASP A 182 15.45 -9.65 7.92
CA ASP A 182 14.63 -8.61 8.55
C ASP A 182 15.54 -7.48 9.08
N TRP A 183 15.24 -6.26 8.62
CA TRP A 183 15.99 -5.04 8.89
C TRP A 183 15.66 -4.58 10.31
N GLY A 184 16.24 -5.26 11.30
CA GLY A 184 15.90 -5.04 12.71
C GLY A 184 16.29 -6.22 13.61
N LEU A 185 16.55 -7.38 13.00
CA LEU A 185 16.98 -8.58 13.70
C LEU A 185 18.41 -8.96 13.30
N ASP A 186 19.21 -9.35 14.29
CA ASP A 186 20.54 -9.94 14.08
C ASP A 186 20.42 -11.43 13.70
N ARG A 187 19.50 -11.75 12.78
CA ARG A 187 19.20 -13.11 12.31
C ARG A 187 18.64 -13.11 10.88
N ILE A 188 18.62 -14.30 10.27
CA ILE A 188 17.97 -14.60 8.98
C ILE A 188 16.79 -15.49 9.29
N ASP A 189 15.58 -15.05 8.94
CA ASP A 189 14.37 -15.87 9.07
C ASP A 189 14.13 -16.59 7.73
N VAL A 190 13.99 -17.92 7.78
CA VAL A 190 13.79 -18.77 6.59
C VAL A 190 12.46 -19.49 6.72
N GLU A 191 11.53 -19.19 5.83
CA GLU A 191 10.26 -19.91 5.74
C GLU A 191 10.44 -21.18 4.93
N VAL A 192 10.06 -22.32 5.53
CA VAL A 192 10.26 -23.64 4.92
C VAL A 192 9.02 -24.47 4.99
N ILE A 193 8.68 -25.16 3.89
CA ILE A 193 7.62 -26.17 3.88
C ILE A 193 8.27 -27.51 4.16
N THR A 194 7.79 -28.18 5.20
CA THR A 194 8.33 -29.47 5.58
C THR A 194 7.39 -30.23 6.51
N LYS A 195 7.42 -31.55 6.42
CA LYS A 195 6.81 -32.45 7.43
C LYS A 195 7.76 -32.72 8.60
N ARG A 196 9.04 -32.32 8.49
CA ARG A 196 10.06 -32.58 9.50
C ARG A 196 9.90 -31.66 10.70
N LYS A 197 9.81 -32.25 11.90
CA LYS A 197 9.72 -31.51 13.17
C LYS A 197 11.04 -30.87 13.60
N ASP A 198 12.16 -31.22 12.97
CA ASP A 198 13.50 -30.76 13.36
C ASP A 198 14.06 -29.61 12.49
N ALA A 199 13.22 -28.95 11.69
CA ALA A 199 13.61 -27.88 10.75
C ALA A 199 14.48 -26.80 11.41
N VAL A 200 14.04 -26.24 12.53
CA VAL A 200 14.77 -25.18 13.27
C VAL A 200 16.20 -25.63 13.60
N ARG A 201 16.34 -26.85 14.16
CA ARG A 201 17.62 -27.42 14.55
C ARG A 201 18.47 -27.79 13.33
N TYR A 202 17.86 -28.26 12.25
CA TYR A 202 18.56 -28.57 11.00
C TYR A 202 19.21 -27.33 10.39
N PHE A 203 18.44 -26.25 10.21
CA PHE A 203 18.96 -25.00 9.63
C PHE A 203 20.02 -24.34 10.52
N ALA A 204 19.79 -24.30 11.84
CA ALA A 204 20.77 -23.74 12.78
C ALA A 204 22.11 -24.50 12.76
N ARG A 205 22.10 -25.83 12.59
CA ARG A 205 23.34 -26.63 12.45
C ARG A 205 24.03 -26.42 11.11
N ARG A 206 23.27 -26.32 10.01
CA ARG A 206 23.82 -26.25 8.65
C ARG A 206 24.36 -24.86 8.30
N TYR A 207 23.68 -23.81 8.73
CA TYR A 207 23.95 -22.41 8.35
C TYR A 207 24.37 -21.53 9.53
N GLY A 208 24.36 -22.07 10.74
CA GLY A 208 24.74 -21.36 11.97
C GLY A 208 23.54 -20.79 12.72
N SER A 209 23.79 -20.37 13.96
CA SER A 209 22.76 -19.90 14.90
C SER A 209 22.07 -18.59 14.47
N VAL A 210 22.59 -17.92 13.44
CA VAL A 210 21.98 -16.75 12.82
C VAL A 210 20.72 -17.10 12.04
N VAL A 211 20.55 -18.36 11.63
CA VAL A 211 19.41 -18.78 10.81
C VAL A 211 18.32 -19.38 11.69
N ARG A 212 17.11 -18.83 11.58
CA ARG A 212 15.90 -19.34 12.23
C ARG A 212 14.92 -19.83 11.17
N ALA A 213 14.70 -21.14 11.12
CA ALA A 213 13.66 -21.70 10.26
C ALA A 213 12.27 -21.50 10.86
N ARG A 214 11.29 -21.18 10.02
CA ARG A 214 9.86 -21.11 10.34
C ARG A 214 9.14 -22.19 9.53
N PRO A 215 8.96 -23.39 10.09
CA PRO A 215 8.36 -24.50 9.37
C PRO A 215 6.85 -24.27 9.15
N ARG A 216 6.38 -24.57 7.95
CA ARG A 216 4.98 -24.65 7.55
C ARG A 216 4.70 -26.05 7.02
N THR A 217 3.47 -26.53 7.22
CA THR A 217 3.06 -27.88 6.80
C THR A 217 2.44 -27.92 5.41
N SER A 218 2.06 -26.77 4.85
CA SER A 218 1.36 -26.65 3.58
C SER A 218 1.96 -25.54 2.71
N LYS A 219 1.85 -25.73 1.39
CA LYS A 219 2.13 -24.72 0.34
C LYS A 219 1.05 -23.65 0.27
N THR A 220 -0.10 -23.91 0.86
CA THR A 220 -1.23 -23.01 0.84
C THR A 220 -1.88 -22.87 2.20
N PHE A 221 -2.54 -21.74 2.43
CA PHE A 221 -3.42 -21.52 3.57
C PHE A 221 -4.72 -20.87 3.10
N GLU A 222 -5.83 -21.26 3.71
CA GLU A 222 -7.12 -20.65 3.43
C GLU A 222 -7.26 -19.33 4.20
N ARG A 223 -7.72 -18.29 3.52
CA ARG A 223 -8.07 -17.01 4.13
C ARG A 223 -9.30 -16.42 3.43
N CYS A 224 -10.06 -15.61 4.16
CA CYS A 224 -11.04 -14.75 3.52
C CYS A 224 -10.33 -13.67 2.68
N THR A 225 -10.71 -13.57 1.42
CA THR A 225 -10.27 -12.58 0.44
C THR A 225 -11.26 -11.43 0.42
N THR A 226 -10.72 -10.21 0.34
CA THR A 226 -11.51 -8.99 0.17
C THR A 226 -12.13 -8.95 -1.24
N ALA A 227 -13.43 -8.75 -1.32
CA ALA A 227 -14.10 -8.52 -2.59
C ALA A 227 -13.99 -7.05 -3.03
N SER A 228 -13.86 -6.81 -4.33
CA SER A 228 -13.66 -5.47 -4.93
C SER A 228 -14.98 -4.83 -5.43
N GLY A 229 -16.00 -5.65 -5.67
CA GLY A 229 -17.30 -5.19 -6.13
C GLY A 229 -18.21 -6.34 -6.57
N TYR A 230 -19.44 -6.02 -6.95
CA TYR A 230 -20.43 -7.01 -7.36
C TYR A 230 -21.34 -6.54 -8.50
N GLU A 231 -21.85 -7.46 -9.29
CA GLU A 231 -22.85 -7.20 -10.35
C GLU A 231 -24.14 -7.96 -10.02
N ILE A 232 -25.31 -7.37 -10.26
CA ILE A 232 -26.61 -8.02 -10.02
C ILE A 232 -27.13 -8.59 -11.34
N ALA A 233 -27.56 -9.85 -11.34
CA ALA A 233 -28.22 -10.44 -12.50
C ALA A 233 -29.57 -9.73 -12.78
N PRO A 234 -30.08 -9.76 -14.04
CA PRO A 234 -31.32 -9.07 -14.39
C PRO A 234 -32.56 -9.49 -13.57
N ASP A 235 -32.57 -10.72 -13.04
CA ASP A 235 -33.64 -11.25 -12.19
C ASP A 235 -33.52 -10.82 -10.71
N GLY A 236 -32.41 -10.19 -10.33
CA GLY A 236 -32.09 -9.86 -8.94
C GLY A 236 -31.76 -11.07 -8.04
N MET A 237 -31.82 -12.30 -8.56
CA MET A 237 -31.70 -13.54 -7.78
C MET A 237 -30.26 -14.06 -7.69
N SER A 238 -29.34 -13.47 -8.45
CA SER A 238 -27.93 -13.81 -8.40
C SER A 238 -27.04 -12.59 -8.38
N VAL A 239 -25.91 -12.71 -7.71
CA VAL A 239 -24.87 -11.68 -7.62
C VAL A 239 -23.55 -12.26 -8.10
N THR A 240 -22.89 -11.59 -9.04
CA THR A 240 -21.52 -11.92 -9.44
C THR A 240 -20.57 -11.08 -8.60
N VAL A 241 -19.82 -11.70 -7.69
CA VAL A 241 -18.81 -11.01 -6.88
C VAL A 241 -17.45 -11.09 -7.55
N SER A 242 -16.71 -9.98 -7.54
CA SER A 242 -15.33 -9.88 -8.04
C SER A 242 -14.36 -9.60 -6.89
N TRP A 243 -13.14 -10.08 -7.01
CA TRP A 243 -12.03 -9.79 -6.10
C TRP A 243 -10.73 -9.63 -6.88
N THR A 244 -9.70 -9.08 -6.25
CA THR A 244 -8.32 -8.95 -6.76
C THR A 244 -7.34 -9.52 -5.75
N ASP A 245 -6.08 -9.69 -6.16
CA ASP A 245 -4.96 -10.05 -5.27
C ASP A 245 -5.17 -11.37 -4.50
N ALA A 246 -5.91 -12.28 -5.10
CA ALA A 246 -6.09 -13.65 -4.63
C ALA A 246 -6.42 -14.58 -5.81
N PRO A 247 -6.23 -15.91 -5.65
CA PRO A 247 -6.43 -16.87 -6.74
C PRO A 247 -7.77 -16.70 -7.46
N GLU A 248 -7.75 -16.90 -8.78
CA GLU A 248 -8.94 -16.74 -9.65
C GLU A 248 -10.10 -17.65 -9.25
N LYS A 249 -9.79 -18.86 -8.77
CA LYS A 249 -10.79 -19.82 -8.31
C LYS A 249 -10.82 -19.82 -6.78
N PRO A 250 -11.97 -19.51 -6.17
CA PRO A 250 -12.11 -19.61 -4.73
C PRO A 250 -12.15 -21.09 -4.33
N VAL A 251 -11.69 -21.40 -3.12
CA VAL A 251 -11.93 -22.71 -2.48
C VAL A 251 -13.42 -22.90 -2.25
N ARG A 252 -14.09 -21.83 -1.78
CA ARG A 252 -15.54 -21.76 -1.60
C ARG A 252 -16.01 -20.33 -1.45
N VAL A 253 -17.33 -20.14 -1.58
CA VAL A 253 -18.02 -18.88 -1.26
C VAL A 253 -18.94 -19.11 -0.06
N GLU A 254 -18.82 -18.25 0.95
CA GLU A 254 -19.64 -18.29 2.16
C GLU A 254 -20.69 -17.18 2.10
N LEU A 255 -21.98 -17.54 2.13
CA LEU A 255 -23.11 -16.60 2.02
C LEU A 255 -23.88 -16.51 3.35
N THR A 256 -24.22 -15.28 3.74
CA THR A 256 -25.17 -15.01 4.84
C THR A 256 -26.21 -14.00 4.38
N GLU A 257 -27.46 -14.44 4.28
CA GLU A 257 -28.59 -13.56 3.93
C GLU A 257 -29.36 -13.15 5.18
N ARG A 258 -29.68 -11.85 5.27
CA ARG A 258 -30.58 -11.27 6.26
C ARG A 258 -31.62 -10.41 5.54
N GLY A 259 -32.68 -10.05 6.24
CA GLY A 259 -33.72 -9.18 5.69
C GLY A 259 -33.19 -7.78 5.30
N ASP A 260 -32.16 -7.30 5.99
CA ASP A 260 -31.58 -5.97 5.82
C ASP A 260 -30.30 -5.95 4.98
N ARG A 261 -29.67 -7.09 4.67
CA ARG A 261 -28.37 -7.16 3.98
C ARG A 261 -28.03 -8.55 3.46
N VAL A 262 -27.09 -8.62 2.52
CA VAL A 262 -26.46 -9.86 2.06
C VAL A 262 -24.97 -9.76 2.32
N ALA A 263 -24.37 -10.75 2.97
CA ALA A 263 -22.93 -10.78 3.19
C ALA A 263 -22.28 -11.97 2.49
N ILE A 264 -21.21 -11.71 1.74
CA ILE A 264 -20.53 -12.68 0.88
C ILE A 264 -19.05 -12.72 1.26
N GLY A 265 -18.55 -13.91 1.57
CA GLY A 265 -17.15 -14.17 1.84
C GLY A 265 -16.52 -15.06 0.78
N ILE A 266 -15.38 -14.63 0.24
CA ILE A 266 -14.62 -15.41 -0.74
C ILE A 266 -13.47 -16.10 0.00
N VAL A 267 -13.48 -17.43 0.11
CA VAL A 267 -12.39 -18.16 0.74
C VAL A 267 -11.43 -18.63 -0.33
N SER A 268 -10.18 -18.17 -0.27
CA SER A 268 -9.15 -18.50 -1.25
C SER A 268 -7.96 -19.22 -0.59
N ALA A 269 -7.31 -20.10 -1.36
CA ALA A 269 -6.11 -20.82 -0.94
C ALA A 269 -4.86 -20.04 -1.37
N PHE A 270 -4.36 -19.17 -0.50
CA PHE A 270 -3.18 -18.37 -0.78
C PHE A 270 -1.92 -19.23 -0.79
N SER A 271 -1.07 -18.99 -1.78
CA SER A 271 0.28 -19.51 -1.84
C SER A 271 1.13 -18.92 -0.70
N VAL A 272 2.00 -19.72 -0.09
CA VAL A 272 3.03 -19.18 0.82
C VAL A 272 4.19 -18.54 0.07
N TYR A 273 4.35 -18.81 -1.23
CA TYR A 273 5.41 -18.21 -2.04
C TYR A 273 5.08 -16.74 -2.32
N PRO A 274 5.99 -15.80 -1.97
CA PRO A 274 5.83 -14.41 -2.35
C PRO A 274 5.97 -14.28 -3.88
N GLY A 275 5.10 -13.50 -4.53
CA GLY A 275 5.44 -12.92 -5.83
C GLY A 275 4.59 -13.27 -7.05
N PHE A 276 3.32 -13.63 -6.92
CA PHE A 276 2.41 -13.52 -8.07
C PHE A 276 1.18 -12.72 -7.66
N GLY A 277 0.99 -11.58 -8.31
CA GLY A 277 -0.27 -10.85 -8.26
C GLY A 277 -1.31 -11.73 -8.90
N ASP A 278 -2.00 -12.52 -8.09
CA ASP A 278 -3.17 -13.23 -8.56
C ASP A 278 -4.13 -12.17 -9.12
N SER A 279 -4.55 -12.35 -10.36
CA SER A 279 -5.39 -11.39 -11.08
C SER A 279 -6.75 -11.16 -10.41
N GLY A 280 -7.09 -11.95 -9.40
CA GLY A 280 -8.42 -12.04 -8.87
C GLY A 280 -9.30 -12.95 -9.71
N GLY A 281 -10.58 -12.97 -9.36
CA GLY A 281 -11.57 -13.82 -10.00
C GLY A 281 -12.98 -13.27 -9.86
N LYS A 282 -13.93 -14.04 -10.40
CA LYS A 282 -15.36 -13.79 -10.25
C LYS A 282 -16.08 -15.06 -9.83
N ALA A 283 -17.13 -14.93 -9.02
CA ALA A 283 -18.00 -16.03 -8.65
C ALA A 283 -19.46 -15.59 -8.64
N VAL A 284 -20.33 -16.43 -9.19
CA VAL A 284 -21.78 -16.22 -9.17
C VAL A 284 -22.36 -16.83 -7.89
N VAL A 285 -23.11 -16.03 -7.14
CA VAL A 285 -23.74 -16.39 -5.88
C VAL A 285 -25.25 -16.30 -6.05
N ARG A 286 -25.95 -17.41 -5.83
CA ARG A 286 -27.42 -17.45 -5.87
C ARG A 286 -27.97 -17.01 -4.52
N LEU A 287 -28.99 -16.15 -4.56
CA LEU A 287 -29.70 -15.64 -3.39
C LEU A 287 -31.00 -16.42 -3.17
N SER A 288 -31.44 -16.47 -1.92
CA SER A 288 -32.74 -17.05 -1.54
C SER A 288 -33.94 -16.15 -1.93
N ALA A 289 -33.70 -14.85 -2.14
CA ALA A 289 -34.69 -13.86 -2.56
C ALA A 289 -34.01 -12.75 -3.39
N PRO A 290 -34.76 -11.97 -4.21
CA PRO A 290 -34.18 -10.89 -5.02
C PRO A 290 -33.43 -9.88 -4.16
N LEU A 291 -32.25 -9.40 -4.59
CA LEU A 291 -31.40 -8.51 -3.80
C LEU A 291 -32.16 -7.25 -3.35
N GLY A 292 -32.89 -6.61 -4.27
CA GLY A 292 -33.60 -5.36 -4.01
C GLY A 292 -32.64 -4.25 -3.56
N ASP A 293 -33.02 -3.50 -2.53
CA ASP A 293 -32.20 -2.43 -1.95
C ASP A 293 -31.20 -2.92 -0.87
N ARG A 294 -31.14 -4.24 -0.62
CA ARG A 294 -30.27 -4.80 0.42
C ARG A 294 -28.79 -4.56 0.03
N PRO A 295 -27.98 -3.90 0.89
CA PRO A 295 -26.56 -3.76 0.63
C PRO A 295 -25.87 -5.12 0.64
N VAL A 296 -24.89 -5.27 -0.26
CA VAL A 296 -23.95 -6.39 -0.25
C VAL A 296 -22.75 -6.01 0.61
N ILE A 297 -22.40 -6.85 1.58
CA ILE A 297 -21.31 -6.67 2.53
C ILE A 297 -20.22 -7.70 2.23
N ASP A 298 -18.98 -7.26 2.18
CA ASP A 298 -17.83 -8.16 2.15
C ASP A 298 -17.65 -8.80 3.53
N ALA A 299 -17.74 -10.13 3.61
CA ALA A 299 -17.58 -10.82 4.87
C ALA A 299 -16.14 -10.83 5.40
N ALA A 300 -15.14 -10.49 4.57
CA ALA A 300 -13.73 -10.45 4.97
C ALA A 300 -13.41 -9.27 5.91
N ASN A 301 -13.98 -8.10 5.64
CA ASN A 301 -13.69 -6.85 6.34
C ASN A 301 -14.95 -6.13 6.83
N GLY A 302 -16.14 -6.59 6.42
CA GLY A 302 -17.42 -6.01 6.80
C GLY A 302 -17.82 -4.74 6.06
N VAL A 303 -17.05 -4.34 5.05
CA VAL A 303 -17.28 -3.12 4.26
C VAL A 303 -18.41 -3.35 3.24
N ARG A 304 -19.18 -2.30 2.93
CA ARG A 304 -20.18 -2.36 1.86
C ARG A 304 -19.47 -2.50 0.52
N LEU A 305 -19.82 -3.55 -0.23
CA LEU A 305 -19.35 -3.71 -1.60
C LEU A 305 -20.03 -2.69 -2.50
N VAL A 306 -19.28 -2.26 -3.51
CA VAL A 306 -19.75 -1.32 -4.52
C VAL A 306 -20.27 -2.12 -5.70
N GLN A 307 -21.49 -1.78 -6.12
CA GLN A 307 -22.08 -2.37 -7.32
C GLN A 307 -21.28 -1.93 -8.55
N THR A 308 -21.08 -2.83 -9.48
CA THR A 308 -20.50 -2.61 -10.80
C THR A 308 -21.51 -3.13 -11.82
N GLY A 309 -22.01 -2.25 -12.67
CA GLY A 309 -23.09 -2.55 -13.62
C GLY A 309 -24.48 -2.15 -13.14
N PRO A 310 -25.45 -2.03 -14.06
CA PRO A 310 -26.79 -1.50 -13.75
C PRO A 310 -27.56 -2.40 -12.79
N SER A 311 -28.43 -1.80 -11.96
CA SER A 311 -29.41 -2.55 -11.19
C SER A 311 -30.48 -3.16 -12.11
N PRO A 312 -31.22 -4.19 -11.67
CA PRO A 312 -32.35 -4.74 -12.42
C PRO A 312 -33.33 -3.63 -12.87
N GLY A 313 -33.60 -3.57 -14.17
CA GLY A 313 -34.47 -2.55 -14.78
C GLY A 313 -33.85 -1.16 -14.99
N ALA A 314 -32.64 -0.90 -14.49
CA ALA A 314 -31.93 0.34 -14.77
C ALA A 314 -31.34 0.35 -16.19
N PRO A 315 -31.20 1.53 -16.83
CA PRO A 315 -30.58 1.62 -18.15
C PRO A 315 -29.12 1.12 -18.09
N PRO A 316 -28.59 0.56 -19.20
CA PRO A 316 -27.22 0.09 -19.25
C PRO A 316 -26.24 1.21 -18.90
N CYS A 317 -25.13 0.84 -18.28
CA CYS A 317 -24.06 1.80 -18.05
C CYS A 317 -23.44 2.24 -19.38
N PRO A 318 -22.95 3.49 -19.47
CA PRO A 318 -22.20 3.93 -20.64
C PRO A 318 -21.02 2.97 -20.86
N VAL A 319 -20.92 2.46 -22.09
CA VAL A 319 -19.82 1.59 -22.48
C VAL A 319 -18.59 2.46 -22.64
N ARG A 320 -17.53 2.16 -21.89
CA ARG A 320 -16.23 2.80 -22.12
C ARG A 320 -15.75 2.37 -23.51
N PRO A 321 -15.46 3.30 -24.44
CA PRO A 321 -14.86 2.92 -25.70
C PRO A 321 -13.50 2.26 -25.40
N VAL A 322 -13.35 1.02 -25.84
CA VAL A 322 -12.06 0.33 -25.77
C VAL A 322 -11.15 1.04 -26.76
N ARG A 323 -10.17 1.79 -26.23
CA ARG A 323 -9.22 2.50 -27.07
C ARG A 323 -8.38 1.49 -27.85
N THR A 324 -8.33 1.67 -29.15
CA THR A 324 -7.37 0.97 -30.00
C THR A 324 -5.93 1.34 -29.60
N PRO A 325 -4.92 0.53 -29.93
CA PRO A 325 -3.52 0.90 -29.74
C PRO A 325 -3.17 2.26 -30.38
N LEU A 326 -3.75 2.54 -31.55
CA LEU A 326 -3.61 3.82 -32.26
C LEU A 326 -4.13 4.99 -31.43
N GLU A 327 -5.38 4.93 -30.94
CA GLU A 327 -5.97 5.99 -30.13
C GLU A 327 -5.23 6.22 -28.81
N SER A 328 -4.75 5.13 -28.19
CA SER A 328 -3.92 5.20 -26.99
C SER A 328 -2.63 5.96 -27.25
N LEU A 329 -1.95 5.67 -28.36
CA LEU A 329 -0.69 6.33 -28.73
C LEU A 329 -0.89 7.77 -29.20
N ILE A 330 -1.96 8.07 -29.95
CA ILE A 330 -2.35 9.44 -30.31
C ILE A 330 -2.51 10.30 -29.06
N ARG A 331 -3.25 9.81 -28.06
CA ARG A 331 -3.47 10.54 -26.81
C ARG A 331 -2.17 10.76 -26.05
N GLU A 332 -1.38 9.71 -25.85
CA GLU A 332 -0.08 9.81 -25.17
C GLU A 332 0.82 10.87 -25.83
N ARG A 333 0.87 10.86 -27.17
CA ARG A 333 1.66 11.81 -27.93
C ARG A 333 1.13 13.24 -27.80
N ALA A 334 -0.19 13.42 -27.82
CA ALA A 334 -0.82 14.71 -27.59
C ALA A 334 -0.53 15.26 -26.19
N GLU A 335 -0.58 14.42 -25.16
CA GLU A 335 -0.23 14.77 -23.77
C GLU A 335 1.23 15.22 -23.64
N GLN A 336 2.13 14.64 -24.43
CA GLN A 336 3.55 14.99 -24.48
C GLN A 336 3.88 16.15 -25.45
N GLY A 337 2.88 16.70 -26.16
CA GLY A 337 3.09 17.74 -27.19
C GLY A 337 3.74 17.24 -28.49
N MET A 338 3.82 15.93 -28.69
CA MET A 338 4.34 15.30 -29.90
C MET A 338 3.32 15.31 -31.04
N ASN A 339 3.75 14.97 -32.26
CA ASN A 339 2.84 14.85 -33.39
C ASN A 339 1.83 13.71 -33.15
N ALA A 340 0.58 14.07 -32.91
CA ALA A 340 -0.53 13.15 -32.63
C ALA A 340 -1.45 12.94 -33.84
N ASP A 341 -1.03 13.34 -35.04
CA ASP A 341 -1.79 13.08 -36.27
C ASP A 341 -1.99 11.56 -36.47
N PRO A 342 -3.23 11.08 -36.69
CA PRO A 342 -3.49 9.64 -36.79
C PRO A 342 -2.69 8.93 -37.89
N ALA A 343 -2.46 9.58 -39.04
CA ALA A 343 -1.70 8.96 -40.13
C ALA A 343 -0.22 8.84 -39.74
N PHE A 344 0.35 9.87 -39.12
CA PHE A 344 1.71 9.81 -38.59
C PHE A 344 1.88 8.77 -37.48
N VAL A 345 0.93 8.68 -36.55
CA VAL A 345 1.01 7.68 -35.47
C VAL A 345 0.88 6.26 -36.04
N GLN A 346 0.08 6.07 -37.08
CA GLN A 346 -0.02 4.79 -37.76
C GLN A 346 1.32 4.37 -38.40
N THR A 347 2.06 5.29 -39.02
CA THR A 347 3.38 4.94 -39.59
C THR A 347 4.40 4.52 -38.52
N LEU A 348 4.32 5.08 -37.31
CA LEU A 348 5.13 4.62 -36.18
C LEU A 348 4.74 3.20 -35.76
N ILE A 349 3.44 2.92 -35.62
CA ILE A 349 2.94 1.58 -35.26
C ILE A 349 3.37 0.54 -36.30
N ASP A 350 3.22 0.85 -37.59
CA ASP A 350 3.60 -0.04 -38.69
C ASP A 350 5.12 -0.31 -38.72
N ALA A 351 5.93 0.64 -38.25
CA ALA A 351 7.37 0.51 -38.09
C ALA A 351 7.79 -0.15 -36.76
N GLU A 352 6.83 -0.59 -35.94
CA GLU A 352 7.05 -1.09 -34.56
C GLU A 352 7.81 -0.09 -33.67
N GLN A 353 7.62 1.20 -33.93
CA GLN A 353 8.21 2.31 -33.18
C GLN A 353 7.15 3.04 -32.35
N ARG A 354 7.57 3.57 -31.21
CA ARG A 354 6.70 4.42 -30.37
C ARG A 354 7.02 5.91 -30.51
N TYR A 355 8.27 6.22 -30.85
CA TYR A 355 8.83 7.56 -30.93
C TYR A 355 9.77 7.63 -32.13
N THR A 356 9.90 8.82 -32.73
CA THR A 356 10.98 9.09 -33.69
C THR A 356 12.33 9.13 -32.97
N PRO A 357 13.47 9.05 -33.69
CA PRO A 357 14.79 9.22 -33.09
C PRO A 357 14.97 10.57 -32.36
N GLU A 358 14.31 11.64 -32.84
CA GLU A 358 14.34 12.97 -32.21
C GLU A 358 13.54 13.00 -30.91
N GLU A 359 12.34 12.44 -30.92
CA GLU A 359 11.49 12.30 -29.74
C GLU A 359 12.15 11.40 -28.69
N GLN A 360 12.82 10.33 -29.11
CA GLN A 360 13.56 9.45 -28.19
C GLN A 360 14.72 10.20 -27.53
N ARG A 361 15.50 10.98 -28.28
CA ARG A 361 16.56 11.84 -27.70
C ARG A 361 15.99 12.83 -26.70
N TRP A 362 14.86 13.47 -27.02
CA TRP A 362 14.17 14.35 -26.09
C TRP A 362 13.71 13.61 -24.82
N ARG A 363 13.17 12.38 -24.94
CA ARG A 363 12.80 11.57 -23.77
C ARG A 363 14.02 11.19 -22.92
N ASP A 364 15.15 10.91 -23.54
CA ASP A 364 16.40 10.65 -22.83
C ASP A 364 16.87 11.89 -22.05
N GLU A 365 16.64 13.11 -22.59
CA GLU A 365 16.87 14.37 -21.86
C GLU A 365 15.88 14.55 -20.71
N VAL A 366 14.60 14.27 -20.93
CA VAL A 366 13.57 14.29 -19.87
C VAL A 366 13.98 13.39 -18.71
N GLN A 367 14.44 12.17 -18.99
CA GLN A 367 14.86 11.22 -17.96
C GLN A 367 16.09 11.70 -17.19
N LYS A 368 17.04 12.38 -17.84
CA LYS A 368 18.20 12.99 -17.18
C LYS A 368 17.78 14.11 -16.22
N VAL A 369 16.81 14.93 -16.62
CA VAL A 369 16.30 16.05 -15.79
C VAL A 369 15.46 15.54 -14.63
N ASP A 370 14.57 14.57 -14.85
CA ASP A 370 13.69 13.99 -13.82
C ASP A 370 14.48 13.37 -12.66
N PHE A 371 15.59 12.69 -12.99
CA PHE A 371 16.46 12.00 -12.03
C PHE A 371 17.76 12.76 -11.77
N ASP A 372 17.74 14.10 -11.72
CA ASP A 372 18.90 14.84 -11.22
C ASP A 372 19.15 14.46 -9.75
N ARG A 373 20.20 13.66 -9.55
CA ARG A 373 20.53 13.08 -8.24
C ARG A 373 20.87 14.15 -7.22
N ASP A 374 21.48 15.26 -7.63
CA ASP A 374 21.94 16.30 -6.72
C ASP A 374 20.76 17.16 -6.24
N VAL A 375 19.79 17.45 -7.12
CA VAL A 375 18.49 18.03 -6.73
C VAL A 375 17.77 17.09 -5.76
N HIS A 376 17.66 15.82 -6.11
CA HIS A 376 16.99 14.82 -5.27
C HIS A 376 17.63 14.70 -3.89
N ASP A 377 18.95 14.51 -3.82
CA ASP A 377 19.70 14.42 -2.56
C ASP A 377 19.57 15.70 -1.73
N TYR A 378 19.50 16.87 -2.38
CA TYR A 378 19.32 18.15 -1.69
C TYR A 378 17.93 18.28 -1.08
N VAL A 379 16.86 18.07 -1.87
CA VAL A 379 15.48 18.24 -1.39
C VAL A 379 15.07 17.16 -0.39
N PHE A 380 15.49 15.91 -0.60
CA PHE A 380 15.15 14.78 0.27
C PHE A 380 16.17 14.55 1.40
N GLY A 381 17.29 15.28 1.44
CA GLY A 381 18.35 15.19 2.45
C GLY A 381 17.97 15.61 3.89
N GLY A 382 16.68 15.74 4.20
CA GLY A 382 16.11 15.95 5.54
C GLY A 382 16.24 17.36 6.12
N ARG A 383 17.24 18.16 5.70
CA ARG A 383 17.39 19.55 6.16
C ARG A 383 16.53 20.56 5.40
N VAL A 384 16.23 20.27 4.14
CA VAL A 384 15.48 21.15 3.23
C VAL A 384 13.98 20.86 3.27
N TYR A 385 13.61 19.66 3.69
CA TYR A 385 12.24 19.16 3.70
C TYR A 385 11.20 20.12 4.31
N PRO A 386 11.44 20.79 5.47
CA PRO A 386 10.46 21.73 6.03
C PRO A 386 10.23 23.00 5.21
N ASP A 387 11.19 23.34 4.35
CA ASP A 387 11.17 24.54 3.51
C ASP A 387 10.76 24.20 2.06
N TRP A 388 10.68 22.92 1.70
CA TRP A 388 10.39 22.41 0.35
C TRP A 388 8.88 22.25 0.10
N GLY A 389 8.43 22.71 -1.06
CA GLY A 389 7.02 22.69 -1.49
C GLY A 389 6.70 21.75 -2.64
N GLY A 390 7.63 20.85 -3.00
CA GLY A 390 7.49 19.92 -4.12
C GLY A 390 8.43 20.23 -5.28
N THR A 391 8.59 19.24 -6.14
CA THR A 391 9.34 19.32 -7.40
C THR A 391 8.43 18.79 -8.50
N THR A 392 8.40 19.43 -9.66
CA THR A 392 7.61 18.95 -10.80
C THR A 392 8.44 19.02 -12.07
N LEU A 393 8.50 17.92 -12.80
CA LEU A 393 9.04 17.90 -14.15
C LEU A 393 8.04 18.55 -15.11
N VAL A 394 8.50 19.54 -15.88
CA VAL A 394 7.74 20.09 -17.00
C VAL A 394 8.44 19.69 -18.29
N ALA A 395 7.74 18.93 -19.12
CA ALA A 395 8.23 18.41 -20.37
C ALA A 395 7.10 18.43 -21.41
N ARG A 396 7.29 19.20 -22.49
CA ARG A 396 6.40 19.21 -23.66
C ARG A 396 7.23 19.33 -24.93
N TYR A 397 7.19 18.33 -25.80
CA TYR A 397 7.96 18.34 -27.04
C TYR A 397 7.51 19.50 -27.97
N PRO A 398 8.44 20.18 -28.67
CA PRO A 398 9.89 19.98 -28.70
C PRO A 398 10.66 20.84 -27.67
N GLU A 399 9.99 21.45 -26.70
CA GLU A 399 10.66 22.32 -25.72
C GLU A 399 11.60 21.52 -24.80
N PRO A 400 12.78 22.07 -24.45
CA PRO A 400 13.69 21.42 -23.50
C PRO A 400 12.99 21.20 -22.13
N PRO A 401 13.11 20.01 -21.54
CA PRO A 401 12.52 19.74 -20.23
C PRO A 401 13.21 20.54 -19.12
N TYR A 402 12.46 20.88 -18.08
CA TYR A 402 13.00 21.54 -16.90
C TYR A 402 12.27 21.11 -15.62
N LEU A 403 12.94 21.23 -14.48
CA LEU A 403 12.31 21.03 -13.17
C LEU A 403 11.78 22.35 -12.63
N ILE A 404 10.57 22.34 -12.07
CA ILE A 404 10.12 23.38 -11.16
C ILE A 404 10.41 22.90 -9.74
N VAL A 405 11.26 23.61 -9.01
CA VAL A 405 11.55 23.33 -7.59
C VAL A 405 10.93 24.43 -6.74
N ARG A 406 10.05 24.04 -5.81
CA ARG A 406 9.28 24.99 -5.02
C ARG A 406 9.77 25.07 -3.58
N PHE A 407 9.85 26.28 -3.05
CA PHE A 407 10.17 26.50 -1.63
C PHE A 407 9.13 27.39 -0.95
N ILE A 408 8.75 26.99 0.25
CA ILE A 408 7.79 27.71 1.11
C ILE A 408 8.53 28.81 1.88
N ARG A 409 9.76 28.53 2.29
CA ARG A 409 10.58 29.39 3.13
C ARG A 409 12.00 29.45 2.58
N ARG A 410 12.73 30.50 2.99
CA ARG A 410 14.16 30.68 2.65
C ARG A 410 14.47 30.53 1.16
N PHE A 411 13.53 30.92 0.30
CA PHE A 411 13.59 30.75 -1.16
C PHE A 411 14.97 31.14 -1.74
N ALA A 412 15.42 32.38 -1.51
CA ALA A 412 16.71 32.86 -2.02
C ALA A 412 17.94 32.08 -1.50
N PHE A 413 17.85 31.46 -0.31
CA PHE A 413 18.93 30.59 0.18
C PHE A 413 18.96 29.29 -0.62
N HIS A 414 17.80 28.64 -0.82
CA HIS A 414 17.76 27.34 -1.50
C HIS A 414 18.08 27.44 -2.99
N VAL A 415 17.65 28.52 -3.66
CA VAL A 415 18.03 28.81 -5.05
C VAL A 415 19.56 28.80 -5.20
N ARG A 416 20.25 29.62 -4.40
CA ARG A 416 21.72 29.73 -4.45
C ARG A 416 22.45 28.43 -4.12
N GLU A 417 21.88 27.56 -3.30
CA GLU A 417 22.50 26.27 -2.99
C GLU A 417 22.29 25.29 -4.14
N LEU A 418 21.12 25.24 -4.76
CA LEU A 418 20.85 24.36 -5.90
C LEU A 418 21.62 24.79 -7.15
N GLU A 419 21.74 26.09 -7.42
CA GLU A 419 22.56 26.63 -8.53
C GLU A 419 24.05 26.26 -8.42
N LYS A 420 24.54 25.86 -7.23
CA LYS A 420 25.92 25.37 -7.05
C LYS A 420 26.05 23.87 -7.22
N LEU A 421 24.94 23.13 -7.11
CA LEU A 421 24.93 21.68 -7.02
C LEU A 421 24.66 21.02 -8.37
N THR A 422 23.94 21.69 -9.27
CA THR A 422 23.53 21.11 -10.55
C THR A 422 23.48 22.17 -11.64
N ASP A 423 23.78 21.73 -12.86
CA ASP A 423 23.60 22.49 -14.10
C ASP A 423 22.25 22.18 -14.79
N ALA A 424 21.38 21.38 -14.14
CA ALA A 424 20.08 21.03 -14.69
C ALA A 424 19.22 22.28 -14.92
N PRO A 425 18.39 22.30 -15.99
CA PRO A 425 17.46 23.38 -16.23
C PRO A 425 16.39 23.40 -15.13
N ILE A 426 16.52 24.34 -14.19
CA ILE A 426 15.61 24.48 -13.05
C ILE A 426 14.93 25.85 -13.07
N ARG A 427 13.63 25.87 -12.85
CA ARG A 427 12.86 27.05 -12.48
C ARG A 427 12.51 26.98 -10.99
N PHE A 428 12.73 28.07 -10.30
CA PHE A 428 12.44 28.16 -8.86
C PHE A 428 11.15 28.93 -8.63
N GLU A 429 10.22 28.34 -7.88
CA GLU A 429 8.95 28.98 -7.53
C GLU A 429 8.73 29.03 -6.02
N ARG A 430 7.92 30.00 -5.57
CA ARG A 430 7.44 30.04 -4.20
C ARG A 430 6.22 29.13 -4.07
N SER A 431 6.26 28.22 -3.11
CA SER A 431 5.09 27.43 -2.73
C SER A 431 4.27 28.16 -1.68
N THR A 432 2.96 28.13 -1.81
CA THR A 432 2.02 28.56 -0.75
C THR A 432 1.58 27.39 0.14
N VAL A 433 1.87 26.16 -0.27
CA VAL A 433 1.42 24.93 0.39
C VAL A 433 2.62 24.11 0.88
N PRO A 434 2.65 23.69 2.16
CA PRO A 434 3.64 22.75 2.63
C PRO A 434 3.56 21.40 1.91
N ARG A 435 4.69 20.83 1.47
CA ARG A 435 4.69 19.55 0.76
C ARG A 435 4.05 18.44 1.58
N ASP A 436 4.37 18.33 2.87
CA ASP A 436 3.76 17.34 3.78
C ASP A 436 2.23 17.45 3.81
N TRP A 437 1.71 18.67 3.79
CA TRP A 437 0.27 18.90 3.80
C TRP A 437 -0.34 18.53 2.45
N PHE A 438 0.30 18.94 1.35
CA PHE A 438 -0.12 18.59 0.00
C PHE A 438 -0.15 17.08 -0.21
N ASP A 439 0.90 16.38 0.25
CA ASP A 439 1.02 14.93 0.15
C ASP A 439 -0.05 14.23 0.97
N ALA A 440 -0.23 14.66 2.22
CA ALA A 440 -1.21 14.10 3.13
C ALA A 440 -2.66 14.39 2.73
N LEU A 441 -2.95 15.47 2.00
CA LEU A 441 -4.33 15.89 1.73
C LEU A 441 -5.08 14.94 0.80
N ALA A 442 -4.45 14.47 -0.29
CA ALA A 442 -5.06 13.48 -1.18
C ALA A 442 -5.36 12.17 -0.44
N GLN A 443 -4.40 11.70 0.36
CA GLN A 443 -4.58 10.55 1.22
C GLN A 443 -5.69 10.77 2.26
N TYR A 444 -5.75 11.96 2.87
CA TYR A 444 -6.76 12.32 3.86
C TYR A 444 -8.18 12.28 3.28
N ILE A 445 -8.38 12.80 2.08
CA ILE A 445 -9.69 12.74 1.39
C ILE A 445 -10.06 11.28 1.08
N GLY A 446 -9.08 10.47 0.63
CA GLY A 446 -9.28 9.04 0.42
C GLY A 446 -9.62 8.28 1.70
N ASP A 447 -8.97 8.60 2.82
CA ASP A 447 -9.21 7.99 4.13
C ASP A 447 -10.59 8.36 4.69
N ASP A 448 -10.96 9.64 4.63
CA ASP A 448 -12.30 10.10 5.03
C ASP A 448 -13.39 9.42 4.19
N ALA A 449 -13.17 9.27 2.87
CA ALA A 449 -14.10 8.56 2.01
C ALA A 449 -14.18 7.07 2.35
N ARG A 450 -13.04 6.40 2.56
CA ARG A 450 -12.99 4.98 2.97
C ARG A 450 -13.71 4.73 4.30
N ALA A 451 -13.64 5.66 5.24
CA ALA A 451 -14.39 5.58 6.49
C ALA A 451 -15.92 5.63 6.29
N GLY A 452 -16.39 6.22 5.19
CA GLY A 452 -17.78 6.24 4.74
C GLY A 452 -18.09 5.24 3.62
N ASP A 453 -17.38 4.10 3.54
CA ASP A 453 -17.55 3.09 2.49
C ASP A 453 -17.36 3.63 1.05
N GLY A 454 -16.46 4.61 0.90
CA GLY A 454 -16.20 5.33 -0.35
C GLY A 454 -17.03 6.60 -0.54
N TYR A 455 -17.94 6.91 0.39
CA TYR A 455 -18.80 8.09 0.33
C TYR A 455 -18.37 9.19 1.29
N LEU A 456 -18.48 10.42 0.81
CA LEU A 456 -18.52 11.63 1.61
C LEU A 456 -19.90 12.26 1.39
N GLU A 457 -20.84 12.07 2.32
CA GLU A 457 -22.27 12.31 2.08
C GLU A 457 -22.79 11.51 0.88
N ASP A 458 -23.15 12.18 -0.22
CA ASP A 458 -23.63 11.62 -1.48
C ASP A 458 -22.62 11.77 -2.62
N PHE A 459 -21.36 12.08 -2.29
CA PHE A 459 -20.23 12.05 -3.21
C PHE A 459 -19.50 10.73 -3.07
N TYR A 460 -19.61 9.85 -4.07
CA TYR A 460 -18.74 8.67 -4.12
C TYR A 460 -17.38 9.08 -4.66
N VAL A 461 -16.35 9.04 -3.81
CA VAL A 461 -14.99 9.43 -4.17
C VAL A 461 -14.30 8.25 -4.84
N THR A 462 -14.02 8.39 -6.14
CA THR A 462 -13.33 7.36 -6.92
C THR A 462 -11.82 7.44 -6.75
N GLN A 463 -11.28 8.65 -6.67
CA GLN A 463 -9.86 8.92 -6.55
C GLN A 463 -9.63 10.32 -5.98
N ALA A 464 -8.56 10.46 -5.21
CA ALA A 464 -7.96 11.75 -4.87
C ALA A 464 -6.47 11.68 -5.21
N GLU A 465 -5.97 12.66 -5.95
CA GLU A 465 -4.58 12.68 -6.42
C GLU A 465 -4.02 14.10 -6.47
N GLN A 466 -2.69 14.18 -6.50
CA GLN A 466 -1.94 15.42 -6.46
C GLN A 466 -1.65 15.91 -7.88
N GLY A 467 -2.05 17.14 -8.17
CA GLY A 467 -1.60 17.90 -9.33
C GLY A 467 -0.40 18.75 -8.95
N GLU A 468 0.81 18.17 -8.98
CA GLU A 468 2.02 18.83 -8.49
C GLU A 468 2.36 20.12 -9.24
N SER A 469 2.08 20.17 -10.55
CA SER A 469 2.28 21.34 -11.41
C SER A 469 1.43 22.53 -10.97
N GLU A 470 0.19 22.29 -10.57
CA GLU A 470 -0.80 23.30 -10.19
C GLU A 470 -0.84 23.56 -8.67
N GLN A 471 -0.16 22.72 -7.87
CA GLN A 471 -0.28 22.66 -6.41
C GLN A 471 -1.73 22.49 -5.93
N VAL A 472 -2.52 21.69 -6.65
CA VAL A 472 -3.92 21.36 -6.30
C VAL A 472 -4.10 19.87 -6.06
N VAL A 473 -5.12 19.50 -5.29
CA VAL A 473 -5.55 18.10 -5.14
C VAL A 473 -6.81 17.90 -5.97
N HIS A 474 -6.72 17.02 -6.98
CA HIS A 474 -7.86 16.64 -7.81
C HIS A 474 -8.63 15.54 -7.11
N VAL A 475 -9.95 15.72 -6.97
CA VAL A 475 -10.85 14.73 -6.40
C VAL A 475 -11.89 14.36 -7.45
N TYR A 476 -11.92 13.09 -7.83
CA TYR A 476 -12.82 12.56 -8.83
C TYR A 476 -14.01 11.90 -8.16
N VAL A 477 -15.21 12.42 -8.40
CA VAL A 477 -16.43 11.99 -7.72
C VAL A 477 -17.51 11.55 -8.69
N ILE A 478 -18.37 10.63 -8.23
CA ILE A 478 -19.63 10.27 -8.87
C ILE A 478 -20.76 10.77 -7.96
N THR A 479 -21.63 11.62 -8.50
CA THR A 479 -22.73 12.24 -7.75
C THR A 479 -23.81 12.77 -8.67
N ARG A 480 -25.04 12.90 -8.15
CA ARG A 480 -26.14 13.62 -8.82
C ARG A 480 -26.15 15.12 -8.51
N ARG A 481 -25.32 15.58 -7.56
CA ARG A 481 -25.15 17.00 -7.25
C ARG A 481 -24.46 17.73 -8.40
N THR A 482 -24.61 19.04 -8.44
CA THR A 482 -23.97 19.91 -9.41
C THR A 482 -22.48 20.13 -9.08
N GLN A 483 -21.70 20.52 -10.09
CA GLN A 483 -20.27 20.86 -9.90
C GLN A 483 -20.05 21.96 -8.86
N ALA A 484 -20.94 22.96 -8.82
CA ALA A 484 -20.85 24.05 -7.84
C ALA A 484 -21.07 23.57 -6.40
N GLU A 485 -22.02 22.67 -6.16
CA GLU A 485 -22.26 22.05 -4.85
C GLU A 485 -21.08 21.16 -4.43
N ALA A 486 -20.55 20.37 -5.36
CA ALA A 486 -19.37 19.54 -5.13
C ALA A 486 -18.15 20.40 -4.75
N ASP A 487 -17.85 21.44 -5.54
CA ASP A 487 -16.76 22.37 -5.24
C ASP A 487 -16.95 23.06 -3.89
N ALA A 488 -18.16 23.53 -3.56
CA ALA A 488 -18.44 24.16 -2.28
C ALA A 488 -18.22 23.21 -1.10
N TYR A 489 -18.70 21.96 -1.21
CA TYR A 489 -18.51 20.93 -0.19
C TYR A 489 -17.03 20.65 0.06
N PHE A 490 -16.29 20.28 -0.99
CA PHE A 490 -14.89 19.88 -0.85
C PHE A 490 -13.98 21.05 -0.47
N LYS A 491 -14.19 22.26 -1.01
CA LYS A 491 -13.40 23.44 -0.61
C LYS A 491 -13.71 23.86 0.83
N GLY A 492 -14.97 23.79 1.25
CA GLY A 492 -15.37 24.09 2.62
C GLY A 492 -14.77 23.11 3.64
N ARG A 493 -14.69 21.82 3.27
CA ARG A 493 -14.18 20.75 4.14
C ARG A 493 -12.66 20.62 4.15
N TYR A 494 -12.01 20.72 2.98
CA TYR A 494 -10.61 20.36 2.77
C TYR A 494 -9.71 21.54 2.35
N GLY A 495 -10.30 22.71 2.07
CA GLY A 495 -9.59 23.94 1.73
C GLY A 495 -9.55 24.27 0.24
N GLY A 496 -9.12 25.49 -0.07
CA GLY A 496 -9.21 26.08 -1.41
C GLY A 496 -8.29 25.48 -2.49
N ILE A 497 -7.37 24.57 -2.13
CA ILE A 497 -6.49 23.88 -3.07
C ILE A 497 -7.12 22.61 -3.65
N VAL A 498 -8.33 22.24 -3.23
CA VAL A 498 -9.05 21.10 -3.79
C VAL A 498 -9.79 21.51 -5.07
N ARG A 499 -9.73 20.64 -6.08
CA ARG A 499 -10.45 20.75 -7.35
C ARG A 499 -11.27 19.48 -7.53
N VAL A 500 -12.59 19.62 -7.65
CA VAL A 500 -13.48 18.48 -7.80
C VAL A 500 -13.80 18.26 -9.26
N HIS A 501 -13.85 17.00 -9.68
CA HIS A 501 -14.22 16.58 -11.03
C HIS A 501 -15.37 15.59 -10.92
N ILE A 502 -16.58 15.99 -11.33
CA ILE A 502 -17.69 15.05 -11.46
C ILE A 502 -17.48 14.23 -12.72
N ILE A 503 -17.24 12.94 -12.57
CA ILE A 503 -17.00 12.02 -13.70
C ILE A 503 -18.23 11.21 -14.09
N GLY A 504 -19.30 11.28 -13.30
CA GLY A 504 -20.57 10.63 -13.59
C GLY A 504 -21.60 10.81 -12.48
N ASP A 505 -22.77 10.23 -12.66
CA ASP A 505 -23.95 10.39 -11.80
C ASP A 505 -24.46 9.08 -11.18
N ARG A 506 -23.89 7.94 -11.58
CA ARG A 506 -24.30 6.58 -11.17
C ARG A 506 -23.11 5.74 -10.70
N VAL A 507 -23.00 5.49 -9.40
CA VAL A 507 -21.83 4.79 -8.82
C VAL A 507 -21.62 3.42 -9.44
N GLU A 508 -22.71 2.74 -9.76
CA GLU A 508 -22.68 1.43 -10.40
C GLU A 508 -22.07 1.46 -11.82
N CYS A 509 -22.02 2.63 -12.45
CA CYS A 509 -21.41 2.85 -13.76
C CYS A 509 -19.98 3.37 -13.71
N ARG A 510 -19.32 3.36 -12.54
CA ARG A 510 -17.93 3.83 -12.35
C ARG A 510 -16.92 3.29 -13.38
N GLY A 511 -17.07 2.04 -13.81
CA GLY A 511 -16.21 1.42 -14.82
C GLY A 511 -16.32 2.08 -16.20
N GLY A 512 -17.48 2.66 -16.52
CA GLY A 512 -17.73 3.43 -17.74
C GLY A 512 -17.19 4.87 -17.69
N TYR A 513 -17.03 5.43 -16.48
CA TYR A 513 -16.62 6.83 -16.28
C TYR A 513 -15.11 7.03 -16.14
N SER A 514 -14.34 5.98 -15.83
CA SER A 514 -12.88 6.10 -15.70
C SER A 514 -12.25 6.46 -17.06
N THR A 515 -11.82 7.70 -17.22
CA THR A 515 -11.26 8.24 -18.49
C THR A 515 -9.75 8.08 -18.62
N ARG A 516 -9.06 7.72 -17.54
CA ARG A 516 -7.61 7.56 -17.54
C ARG A 516 -7.20 6.23 -18.15
#